data_AF-A0A2K8MTI1-F1
#
_entry.id   AF-A0A2K8MTI1-F1
#
_cell.length_a   1.000
_cell.length_b   1.000
_cell.length_c   1.000
_cell.angle_alpha   90.00
_cell.angle_beta   90.00
_cell.angle_gamma   90.00
#
_symmetry.space_group_name_H-M   'P 1'
#
loop_
_entity.id
_entity.type
_entity.pdbx_description
1 polymer ?
#
loop_
_entity_poly.entity_id
_entity_poly.type
_entity_poly.pdbx_seq_one_letter_code
_entity_poly.pdbx_strand_id
1 'polypeptide(L)' 'MSRLDYTLFASTQTNPGGPIVQYVDDEPIPIELSTDSAGNPTRAGLIGYAIAYAIAFGAAAYFLLI' A
#
# COMPACT_ATOMS: atom_id res chain seq x y z
N MET A 1 -9.96 -1.54 2.11
CA MET A 1 -11.17 -2.37 1.85
C MET A 1 -10.69 -3.63 1.18
N SER A 2 -10.93 -4.79 1.79
CA SER A 2 -10.48 -6.07 1.22
C SER A 2 -11.43 -6.52 0.11
N ARG A 3 -10.88 -7.03 -0.99
CA ARG A 3 -11.66 -7.64 -2.08
C ARG A 3 -11.18 -9.06 -2.35
N LEU A 4 -12.06 -9.87 -2.92
CA LEU A 4 -11.68 -11.20 -3.38
C LEU A 4 -10.68 -11.10 -4.53
N ASP A 5 -9.60 -11.88 -4.47
CA ASP A 5 -8.74 -12.10 -5.62
C ASP A 5 -9.44 -13.03 -6.62
N TYR A 6 -10.20 -12.43 -7.53
CA TYR A 6 -10.92 -13.15 -8.58
C TYR A 6 -10.00 -13.90 -9.53
N THR A 7 -8.75 -13.45 -9.70
CA THR A 7 -7.78 -14.11 -10.57
C THR A 7 -7.34 -15.44 -9.95
N LEU A 8 -6.98 -15.42 -8.67
CA LEU A 8 -6.62 -16.63 -7.95
C LEU A 8 -7.81 -17.58 -7.79
N PHE A 9 -8.98 -17.05 -7.49
CA PHE A 9 -10.19 -17.85 -7.40
C PHE A 9 -10.50 -18.56 -8.73
N ALA A 10 -10.53 -17.83 -9.85
CA ALA A 10 -10.85 -18.38 -11.16
C ALA A 10 -9.82 -19.44 -11.62
N SER A 11 -8.54 -19.25 -11.29
CA SER A 11 -7.48 -20.19 -11.65
C SER A 11 -7.49 -21.49 -10.84
N THR A 12 -8.13 -21.50 -9.67
CA THR A 12 -8.13 -22.64 -8.73
C THR A 12 -9.48 -23.30 -8.54
N GLN A 13 -10.54 -22.76 -9.16
CA GLN A 13 -11.92 -23.23 -8.99
C GLN A 13 -12.15 -24.71 -9.33
N THR A 14 -11.30 -25.29 -10.18
CA THR A 14 -11.38 -26.70 -10.59
C THR A 14 -10.47 -27.61 -9.80
N ASN A 15 -9.74 -27.10 -8.79
CA ASN A 15 -8.85 -27.92 -7.98
C ASN A 15 -9.65 -29.00 -7.22
N PRO A 16 -9.15 -30.26 -7.15
CA PRO A 16 -9.84 -31.34 -6.42
C PRO A 16 -10.08 -31.04 -4.93
N GLY A 17 -9.24 -30.18 -4.34
CA GLY A 17 -9.37 -29.70 -2.96
C GLY A 17 -10.27 -28.46 -2.80
N GLY A 18 -10.88 -27.97 -3.88
CA GLY A 18 -11.69 -26.76 -3.92
C GLY A 18 -10.91 -25.49 -4.32
N PRO A 19 -11.65 -24.39 -4.62
CA PRO A 19 -11.07 -23.09 -4.94
C PRO A 19 -10.26 -22.51 -3.77
N ILE A 20 -9.19 -21.80 -4.10
CA ILE A 20 -8.49 -20.93 -3.15
C ILE A 20 -9.26 -19.61 -3.07
N VAL A 21 -9.72 -19.27 -1.87
CA VAL A 21 -10.39 -18.01 -1.55
C VAL A 21 -9.38 -17.13 -0.80
N GLN A 22 -8.85 -16.13 -1.50
CA GLN A 22 -7.95 -15.14 -0.91
C GLN A 22 -8.55 -13.75 -1.03
N TYR A 23 -8.49 -12.98 0.06
CA TYR A 23 -8.78 -11.55 0.04
C TYR A 23 -7.48 -10.78 -0.11
N VAL A 24 -7.49 -9.76 -0.95
CA VAL A 24 -6.41 -8.79 -1.11
C VAL A 24 -6.88 -7.44 -0.61
N ASP A 25 -6.02 -6.74 0.12
CA ASP A 25 -6.28 -5.37 0.52
C ASP A 25 -5.92 -4.43 -0.63
N ASP A 26 -6.90 -3.66 -1.10
CA ASP A 26 -6.68 -2.57 -2.06
C ASP A 26 -6.30 -1.26 -1.38
N GLU A 27 -5.93 -1.29 -0.10
CA GLU A 27 -5.55 -0.08 0.61
C GLU A 27 -4.21 0.42 0.07
N PRO A 28 -4.11 1.69 -0.35
CA PRO A 28 -2.83 2.25 -0.74
C PRO A 28 -1.85 2.11 0.43
N ILE A 29 -0.68 1.55 0.15
CA ILE A 29 0.36 1.38 1.16
C ILE A 29 0.69 2.77 1.70
N PRO A 30 0.54 3.02 3.01
CA PRO A 30 0.89 4.31 3.59
C PRO A 30 2.37 4.60 3.34
N ILE A 31 2.71 5.87 3.22
CA ILE A 31 4.12 6.27 3.19
C ILE A 31 4.69 5.91 4.56
N GLU A 32 5.64 4.97 4.60
CA GLU A 32 6.27 4.53 5.84
C GLU A 32 7.59 5.26 6.10
N LEU A 33 7.91 5.43 7.38
CA LEU A 33 9.14 6.05 7.82
C LEU A 33 10.28 5.02 7.82
N SER A 34 11.37 5.31 7.11
CA SER A 34 12.54 4.42 7.12
C SER A 34 13.22 4.42 8.49
N THR A 35 13.29 3.23 9.10
CA THR A 35 13.91 2.99 10.39
C THR A 35 15.20 2.16 10.27
N ASP A 36 16.04 2.24 11.30
CA ASP A 36 17.19 1.34 11.47
C ASP A 36 16.76 -0.05 11.98
N SER A 37 17.73 -0.93 12.24
CA SER A 37 17.51 -2.29 12.75
C SER A 37 16.92 -2.35 14.16
N ALA A 38 16.98 -1.26 14.92
CA ALA A 38 16.36 -1.14 16.25
C ALA A 38 14.97 -0.47 16.19
N GLY A 39 14.50 -0.11 15.00
CA GLY A 39 13.22 0.56 14.79
C GLY A 39 13.26 2.07 15.01
N ASN A 40 14.44 2.68 15.18
CA ASN A 40 14.54 4.13 15.33
C ASN A 40 14.49 4.82 13.96
N PRO A 41 13.77 5.94 13.82
CA PRO A 41 13.78 6.73 12.60
C PRO A 41 15.18 7.18 12.21
N THR A 42 15.58 6.91 10.97
CA THR A 42 16.84 7.44 10.45
C THR A 42 16.66 8.91 10.08
N ARG A 43 17.73 9.72 10.17
CA ARG A 43 17.67 11.13 9.71
C ARG A 43 17.30 11.25 8.24
N ALA A 44 17.87 10.38 7.40
CA ALA A 44 17.53 10.29 5.99
C ALA A 44 16.06 9.89 5.78
N GLY A 45 15.57 8.93 6.57
CA GLY A 45 14.17 8.51 6.59
C GLY A 45 13.22 9.64 6.93
N LEU A 46 13.52 10.43 7.97
CA LEU A 46 12.72 11.59 8.36
C LEU A 46 12.64 12.64 7.24
N ILE A 47 13.76 12.95 6.60
CA ILE A 47 13.80 13.91 5.48
C ILE A 47 13.00 13.39 4.29
N GLY A 48 13.22 12.14 3.88
CA GLY A 48 12.51 11.52 2.76
C GLY A 48 11.00 11.45 3.01
N TYR A 49 10.60 11.10 4.24
CA TYR A 49 9.21 11.08 4.67
C TYR A 49 8.56 12.46 4.56
N ALA A 50 9.23 13.51 5.06
CA ALA A 50 8.72 14.88 4.97
C ALA A 50 8.55 15.35 3.52
N ILE A 51 9.52 15.04 2.64
CA ILE A 51 9.44 15.37 1.20
C ILE A 51 8.27 14.65 0.54
N ALA A 52 8.08 13.36 0.80
CA ALA A 52 7.00 12.59 0.22
C ALA A 52 5.62 13.17 0.58
N TYR A 53 5.41 13.55 1.84
CA TYR A 53 4.18 14.22 2.27
C TYR A 53 4.00 15.62 1.68
N ALA A 54 5.08 16.39 1.52
CA ALA A 54 5.01 17.70 0.87
C ALA A 54 4.57 17.57 -0.60
N ILE A 55 5.06 16.58 -1.32
CA ILE A 55 4.66 16.29 -2.70
C ILE A 55 3.20 15.83 -2.76
N ALA A 56 2.81 14.88 -1.90
CA ALA A 56 1.44 14.37 -1.84
C ALA A 56 0.43 15.49 -1.54
N PHE A 57 0.75 16.36 -0.57
CA PHE A 57 -0.04 17.54 -0.26
C PHE A 57 -0.10 18.51 -1.44
N GLY A 58 1.03 18.80 -2.08
CA GLY A 58 1.08 19.70 -3.25
C GLY A 58 0.23 19.19 -4.41
N ALA A 59 0.28 17.89 -4.69
CA ALA A 59 -0.56 17.26 -5.71
C ALA A 59 -2.05 17.35 -5.35
N ALA A 60 -2.42 17.00 -4.11
CA ALA A 60 -3.80 17.10 -3.66
C ALA A 60 -4.33 18.54 -3.74
N ALA A 61 -3.54 19.52 -3.30
CA ALA A 61 -3.90 20.93 -3.39
C ALA A 61 -4.09 21.39 -4.84
N TYR A 62 -3.20 20.99 -5.76
CA TYR A 62 -3.32 21.30 -7.18
C TYR A 62 -4.64 20.78 -7.77
N PHE A 63 -5.00 19.51 -7.52
CA PHE A 63 -6.22 18.90 -8.07
C PHE A 63 -7.51 19.37 -7.37
N LEU A 64 -7.43 19.92 -6.16
CA LEU A 64 -8.61 20.42 -5.43
C LEU A 64 -8.89 21.90 -5.66
N LEU A 65 -7.86 22.70 -5.98
CA LEU A 65 -7.96 24.15 -6.15
C LEU A 65 -8.07 24.58 -7.63
N ILE A 66 -8.00 23.64 -8.56
CA ILE A 66 -8.24 23.80 -10.00
C ILE A 66 -9.48 23.00 -10.37
#